data_AF-A0A962DVE0-F1
#
_entry.id   AF-A0A962DVE0-F1
#
_cell.length_a   1.000
_cell.length_b   1.000
_cell.length_c   1.000
_cell.angle_alpha   90.00
_cell.angle_beta   90.00
_cell.angle_gamma   90.00
#
_symmetry.space_group_name_H-M   'P 1'
#
loop_
_entity.id
_entity.type
_entity.pdbx_description
1 polymer ?
#
loop_
_entity_poly.entity_id
_entity_poly.type
_entity_poly.pdbx_seq_one_letter_code
_entity_poly.pdbx_strand_id
1 'polypeptide(L)'
;MFTQCRGCGEIFKVSVDELVAAAAMVRCSSCGTVFNALDTLSEYKPQHSQDLILHENDNPPPLLTHEFKKSIVKEKITPSNDKISATQDLFEQDSDESETLNIKPEFVV
;
A
#
# COMPACT_ATOMS: atom_id res chain seq x y z
N MET A 1 9.82 -15.81 17.93
CA MET A 1 9.53 -14.69 17.02
C MET A 1 8.35 -15.09 16.14
N PHE A 2 7.73 -14.14 15.46
CA PHE A 2 6.62 -14.35 14.53
C PHE A 2 6.94 -13.73 13.18
N THR A 3 6.41 -14.30 12.11
CA THR A 3 6.51 -13.71 10.76
C THR A 3 5.18 -13.89 10.02
N GLN A 4 4.92 -13.02 9.05
CA GLN A 4 3.67 -13.00 8.28
C GLN A 4 3.94 -13.35 6.82
N CYS A 5 3.17 -14.31 6.28
CA CYS A 5 3.26 -14.64 4.86
C CYS A 5 2.79 -13.49 3.97
N ARG A 6 3.58 -13.14 2.96
CA ARG A 6 3.21 -12.12 1.94
C ARG A 6 2.14 -12.59 0.95
N GLY A 7 1.91 -13.91 0.84
CA GLY A 7 0.90 -14.48 -0.06
C GLY A 7 -0.49 -14.52 0.56
N CYS A 8 -0.64 -15.14 1.74
CA CYS A 8 -1.93 -15.33 2.39
C CYS A 8 -2.13 -14.53 3.68
N GLY A 9 -1.14 -13.76 4.14
CA GLY A 9 -1.23 -12.96 5.38
C GLY A 9 -1.15 -13.79 6.67
N GLU A 10 -0.93 -15.10 6.58
CA GLU A 10 -0.91 -15.96 7.75
C GLU A 10 0.32 -15.73 8.63
N ILE A 11 0.09 -15.68 9.94
CA ILE A 11 1.13 -15.43 10.94
C ILE A 11 1.51 -16.75 11.59
N PHE A 12 2.80 -17.07 11.55
CA PHE A 12 3.33 -18.26 12.20
C PHE A 12 4.56 -17.95 13.06
N LYS A 13 4.81 -18.81 14.04
CA LYS A 13 5.94 -18.70 14.95
C LYS A 13 7.17 -19.30 14.28
N VAL A 14 8.30 -18.60 14.38
CA VAL A 14 9.60 -19.05 13.87
C VAL A 14 10.65 -18.95 14.98
N SER A 15 11.59 -19.89 14.95
CA SER A 15 12.79 -19.87 15.79
C SER A 15 13.97 -19.21 15.07
N VAL A 16 14.96 -18.76 15.83
CA VAL A 16 16.19 -18.20 15.25
C VAL A 16 16.98 -19.27 14.51
N ASP A 17 17.03 -20.49 15.04
CA ASP A 17 17.77 -21.61 14.44
C ASP A 17 17.22 -21.96 13.04
N GLU A 18 15.89 -21.97 12.87
CA GLU A 18 15.26 -22.16 11.56
C GLU A 18 15.60 -21.05 10.58
N LEU A 19 15.60 -19.80 11.03
CA LEU A 19 15.94 -18.65 10.18
C LEU A 19 17.40 -18.70 9.73
N VAL A 20 18.32 -19.08 10.62
CA VAL A 20 19.74 -19.23 10.28
C VAL A 20 19.95 -20.37 9.31
N ALA A 21 19.35 -21.54 9.57
CA ALA A 21 19.46 -22.71 8.70
C ALA A 21 18.90 -22.48 7.29
N ALA A 22 17.82 -21.70 7.19
CA ALA A 22 17.15 -21.40 5.93
C ALA A 22 17.66 -20.13 5.23
N ALA A 23 18.69 -19.47 5.76
CA ALA A 23 19.13 -18.14 5.29
C ALA A 23 17.95 -17.16 5.15
N ALA A 24 17.03 -17.20 6.12
CA ALA A 24 15.75 -16.49 6.17
C ALA A 24 14.72 -16.81 5.08
N MET A 25 15.00 -17.71 4.14
CA MET A 25 14.08 -18.09 3.07
C MET A 25 13.15 -19.22 3.52
N VAL A 26 11.89 -18.90 3.81
CA VAL A 26 10.91 -19.87 4.34
C VAL A 26 9.76 -20.10 3.38
N ARG A 27 9.17 -21.30 3.41
CA ARG A 27 7.96 -21.65 2.66
C ARG A 27 6.75 -21.62 3.58
N CYS A 28 5.70 -20.89 3.20
CA CYS A 28 4.43 -20.91 3.92
C CYS A 28 3.76 -22.28 3.81
N SER A 29 3.35 -22.86 4.93
CA SER A 29 2.63 -24.15 4.97
C SER A 29 1.25 -24.10 4.31
N SER A 30 0.61 -22.93 4.30
CA SER A 30 -0.79 -22.80 3.91
C SER A 30 -0.98 -22.44 2.44
N CYS A 31 -0.20 -21.50 1.91
CA CYS A 31 -0.26 -21.12 0.49
C CYS A 31 0.95 -21.58 -0.33
N GLY A 32 1.99 -22.14 0.30
CA GLY A 32 3.19 -22.61 -0.41
C GLY A 32 4.15 -21.51 -0.89
N THR A 33 3.83 -20.23 -0.67
CA THR A 33 4.68 -19.09 -1.07
C THR A 33 6.02 -19.14 -0.35
N VAL A 34 7.12 -18.97 -1.09
CA VAL A 34 8.48 -18.83 -0.54
C VAL A 34 8.81 -17.34 -0.41
N PHE A 35 9.28 -16.91 0.77
CA PHE A 35 9.55 -15.51 1.06
C PHE A 35 10.66 -15.36 2.11
N ASN A 36 11.23 -14.15 2.21
CA ASN A 36 12.17 -13.80 3.26
C ASN A 36 11.41 -13.49 4.55
N ALA A 37 11.61 -14.32 5.58
CA ALA A 37 10.92 -14.18 6.86
C ALA A 37 11.30 -12.92 7.65
N LEU A 38 12.46 -12.32 7.38
CA LEU A 38 12.92 -11.11 8.08
C LEU A 38 12.10 -9.87 7.71
N ASP A 39 11.52 -9.83 6.52
CA ASP A 39 10.74 -8.69 6.02
C ASP A 39 9.48 -8.40 6.85
N THR A 40 9.01 -9.38 7.62
CA THR A 40 7.81 -9.30 8.48
C THR A 40 8.06 -9.84 9.88
N LEU A 41 9.33 -9.98 10.28
CA LEU A 41 9.66 -10.58 11.56
C LEU A 41 9.29 -9.62 12.70
N SER A 42 8.55 -10.13 13.68
CA SER A 42 8.20 -9.42 14.90
C SER A 42 8.53 -10.26 16.12
N GLU A 43 8.85 -9.59 17.23
CA GLU A 43 9.06 -10.26 18.50
C GLU A 43 7.74 -10.76 19.09
N TYR A 44 6.70 -9.91 19.01
CA TYR A 44 5.36 -10.19 19.51
C TYR A 44 4.43 -10.60 18.38
N LYS A 45 3.44 -11.46 18.70
CA LYS A 45 2.40 -11.82 17.74
C LYS A 45 1.65 -10.54 17.36
N PRO A 46 1.55 -10.18 16.06
CA PRO A 46 0.73 -9.07 15.64
C PRO A 46 -0.68 -9.28 16.19
N GLN A 47 -1.14 -8.35 17.01
CA GLN A 47 -2.55 -8.35 17.38
C GLN A 47 -3.30 -7.93 16.13
N HIS A 48 -4.21 -8.78 15.67
CA HIS A 48 -5.24 -8.33 14.75
C HIS A 48 -5.87 -7.15 15.47
N SER A 49 -5.77 -5.95 14.88
CA SER A 49 -6.36 -4.75 15.45
C SER A 49 -7.75 -5.14 15.93
N GLN A 50 -7.98 -5.16 17.26
CA GLN A 50 -9.35 -5.12 17.75
C GLN A 50 -9.99 -4.01 16.95
N ASP A 51 -11.10 -4.34 16.29
CA ASP A 51 -11.82 -3.43 15.40
C ASP A 51 -11.76 -2.03 15.99
N LEU A 52 -10.94 -1.16 15.39
CA LEU A 52 -10.77 0.23 15.83
C LEU A 52 -12.09 1.01 15.70
N ILE A 53 -13.15 0.34 15.24
CA ILE A 53 -14.54 0.76 15.17
C ILE A 53 -15.19 0.78 16.56
N LEU A 54 -14.71 -0.03 17.51
CA LEU A 54 -15.21 -0.03 18.89
C LEU A 54 -14.32 0.85 19.77
N HIS A 55 -14.36 2.16 19.53
CA HIS A 55 -13.88 3.11 20.53
C HIS A 55 -14.82 3.04 21.75
N GLU A 56 -14.28 2.87 22.97
CA GLU A 56 -15.08 2.89 24.23
C GLU A 56 -15.80 4.22 24.47
N ASN A 57 -15.42 5.27 23.75
CA ASN A 57 -16.20 6.47 23.60
C ASN A 57 -16.98 6.33 22.29
N ASP A 58 -18.31 6.44 22.33
CA ASP A 58 -19.25 6.47 21.19
C ASP A 58 -19.00 7.66 20.22
N ASN A 59 -17.74 8.01 19.96
CA ASN A 59 -17.33 8.98 18.99
C ASN A 59 -17.06 8.23 17.68
N PRO A 60 -18.02 8.19 16.75
CA PRO A 60 -17.79 7.55 15.47
C PRO A 60 -16.59 8.21 14.79
N PRO A 61 -15.72 7.44 14.10
CA PRO A 61 -14.68 8.03 13.30
C PRO A 61 -15.30 9.04 12.35
N PRO A 62 -14.74 10.26 12.21
CA PRO A 62 -15.30 11.27 11.33
C PRO A 62 -15.42 10.69 9.93
N LEU A 63 -16.64 10.61 9.42
CA LEU A 63 -16.87 10.18 8.05
C LEU A 63 -16.18 11.19 7.11
N LEU A 64 -15.52 10.70 6.07
CA LEU A 64 -14.96 11.51 4.97
C LEU A 64 -16.10 12.07 4.11
N THR A 65 -17.04 12.81 4.71
CA THR A 65 -18.17 13.48 4.04
C THR A 65 -17.74 14.77 3.36
N HIS A 66 -16.56 15.29 3.70
CA HIS A 66 -16.03 16.49 3.08
C HIS A 66 -15.02 16.12 1.99
N GLU A 67 -15.26 16.64 0.78
CA GLU A 67 -14.27 16.59 -0.29
C GLU A 67 -12.95 17.21 0.17
N PHE A 68 -11.85 16.51 -0.10
CA PHE A 68 -10.51 17.04 0.12
C PHE A 68 -10.29 18.25 -0.80
N LYS A 69 -10.50 19.45 -0.28
CA LYS A 69 -10.11 20.68 -0.95
C LYS A 69 -8.61 20.88 -0.74
N LYS A 70 -7.81 20.42 -1.71
CA LYS A 70 -6.39 20.76 -1.81
C LYS A 70 -6.29 22.28 -1.80
N SER A 71 -5.91 22.86 -0.68
CA SER A 71 -5.63 24.29 -0.61
C SER A 71 -4.40 24.50 -1.47
N ILE A 72 -4.61 24.98 -2.70
CA ILE A 72 -3.55 25.55 -3.51
C ILE A 72 -3.11 26.77 -2.72
N VAL A 73 -2.11 26.62 -1.86
CA VAL A 73 -1.32 27.75 -1.40
C VAL A 73 -0.90 28.43 -2.68
N LYS A 74 -1.53 29.57 -2.94
CA LYS A 74 -1.25 30.44 -4.07
C LYS A 74 0.15 30.98 -3.78
N GLU A 75 1.18 30.24 -4.20
CA GLU A 75 2.54 30.78 -4.28
C GLU A 75 2.39 32.07 -5.05
N LYS A 76 2.57 33.19 -4.33
CA LYS A 76 2.65 34.52 -4.92
C LYS A 76 3.90 34.52 -5.77
N ILE A 77 3.78 34.08 -7.02
CA ILE A 77 4.73 34.42 -8.06
C ILE A 77 4.50 35.92 -8.30
N THR A 78 5.29 36.73 -7.59
CA THR A 78 5.44 38.15 -7.91
C THR A 78 6.09 38.26 -9.29
N PRO A 79 5.54 39.06 -10.22
CA PRO A 79 6.17 39.26 -11.52
C PRO A 79 7.39 40.16 -11.34
N SER A 80 8.56 39.54 -11.17
CA SER A 80 9.83 40.19 -11.38
C SER A 80 10.09 40.18 -12.88
N ASN A 81 9.91 41.33 -13.53
CA ASN A 81 10.33 41.53 -14.91
C ASN A 81 11.83 41.32 -15.02
N ASP A 82 12.27 40.17 -15.52
CA ASP A 82 13.50 40.06 -16.26
C ASP A 82 13.34 39.03 -17.39
N LYS A 83 13.63 39.51 -18.59
CA LYS A 83 13.48 38.82 -19.87
C LYS A 83 14.35 37.57 -19.90
N ILE A 84 13.79 36.40 -20.23
CA ILE A 84 14.44 35.47 -21.16
C ILE A 84 13.37 34.82 -22.05
N SER A 85 13.72 34.78 -23.33
CA SER A 85 12.97 34.41 -24.52
C SER A 85 12.23 33.07 -24.51
N ALA A 86 11.05 33.15 -25.13
CA ALA A 86 10.41 32.19 -26.03
C ALA A 86 11.28 31.00 -26.52
N THR A 87 10.71 29.81 -26.43
CA THR A 87 10.35 29.04 -27.63
C THR A 87 9.19 28.10 -27.28
N GLN A 88 8.16 28.22 -28.10
CA GLN A 88 6.92 27.46 -28.08
C GLN A 88 7.07 26.20 -28.93
N ASP A 89 6.11 25.30 -28.72
CA ASP A 89 5.62 24.29 -29.66
C ASP A 89 6.50 23.07 -29.94
N LEU A 90 5.98 21.91 -29.55
CA LEU A 90 5.52 20.91 -30.51
C LEU A 90 4.45 20.03 -29.85
N PHE A 91 3.23 20.13 -30.39
CA PHE A 91 2.16 19.17 -30.26
C PHE A 91 2.55 17.88 -31.00
N GLU A 92 2.21 16.72 -30.45
CA GLU A 92 1.74 15.58 -31.22
C GLU A 92 0.74 14.78 -30.36
N GLN A 93 -0.51 14.79 -30.82
CA GLN A 93 -1.61 13.93 -30.39
C GLN A 93 -1.42 12.56 -31.02
N ASP A 94 -1.68 11.49 -30.26
CA ASP A 94 -2.36 10.27 -30.72
C ASP A 94 -2.99 9.62 -29.44
N SER A 95 -4.32 9.51 -29.29
CA SER A 95 -5.16 8.31 -29.60
C SER A 95 -4.50 6.99 -29.17
N ASP A 96 -5.04 6.08 -28.35
CA ASP A 96 -6.42 5.71 -28.01
C ASP A 96 -6.43 4.83 -26.72
N GLU A 97 -7.66 4.51 -26.28
CA GLU A 97 -8.06 3.40 -25.39
C GLU A 97 -7.88 3.51 -23.86
N SER A 98 -9.01 3.81 -23.23
CA SER A 98 -9.36 3.40 -21.87
C SER A 98 -9.50 1.87 -21.77
N GLU A 99 -8.46 1.17 -21.32
CA GLU A 99 -8.62 -0.22 -20.87
C GLU A 99 -9.34 -0.24 -19.51
N THR A 100 -10.67 -0.35 -19.56
CA THR A 100 -11.45 -0.78 -18.40
C THR A 100 -11.26 -2.29 -18.24
N LEU A 101 -10.36 -2.70 -17.35
CA LEU A 101 -10.16 -4.12 -17.01
C LEU A 101 -11.37 -4.64 -16.21
N ASN A 102 -12.37 -5.11 -16.95
CA ASN A 102 -13.58 -5.72 -16.41
C ASN A 102 -13.28 -7.18 -16.05
N ILE A 103 -12.70 -7.42 -14.88
CA ILE A 103 -12.36 -8.77 -14.41
C ILE A 103 -13.66 -9.44 -13.93
N LYS A 104 -14.18 -10.39 -14.72
CA LYS A 104 -15.29 -11.26 -14.29
C LYS A 104 -14.77 -12.25 -13.24
N PRO A 105 -15.42 -12.42 -12.09
CA PRO A 105 -15.10 -13.50 -11.17
C PRO A 105 -15.65 -14.82 -11.73
N GLU A 106 -14.77 -15.74 -12.09
CA GLU A 106 -15.15 -17.10 -12.47
C GLU A 106 -15.47 -17.88 -11.17
N PHE A 107 -16.75 -17.95 -10.80
CA PHE A 107 -17.23 -18.89 -9.79
C PHE A 107 -17.35 -20.27 -10.44
N VAL A 108 -16.46 -21.18 -10.08
CA VAL A 108 -16.60 -22.61 -10.39
C VAL A 108 -17.47 -23.25 -9.29
N VAL A 109 -18.57 -23.86 -9.72
CA VAL A 109 -19.55 -24.61 -8.90
C VAL A 109 -19.07 -26.05 -8.70
#